data_AF-A0AAP2P190-F1
#
_entry.id   AF-A0AAP2P190-F1
#
_cell.length_a   1.000
_cell.length_b   1.000
_cell.length_c   1.000
_cell.angle_alpha   90.00
_cell.angle_beta   90.00
_cell.angle_gamma   90.00
#
_symmetry.space_group_name_H-M   'P 1'
#
loop_
_entity.id
_entity.type
_entity.pdbx_description
1 polymer ?
#
loop_
_entity_poly.entity_id
_entity_poly.type
_entity_poly.pdbx_seq_one_letter_code
_entity_poly.pdbx_strand_id
1 'polypeptide(L)'
;SQALKDRLKQRGYHLWTPLRQNMGSASQHNNWRLLAMRRTIETRFSELCALFDMEHTFARGIVGLQLRIEQILLTYNLSYFELN
;
A
#
# COMPACT_ATOMS: atom_id res chain seq x y z
N SER A 1 5.14 10.78 -11.82
CA SER A 1 4.85 11.84 -12.83
C SER A 1 4.07 12.97 -12.18
N GLN A 2 4.43 14.23 -12.44
CA GLN A 2 3.69 15.41 -11.98
C GLN A 2 2.23 15.39 -12.47
N ALA A 3 1.99 14.93 -13.70
CA ALA A 3 0.66 14.80 -14.29
C ALA A 3 -0.28 13.88 -13.49
N LEU A 4 0.24 12.82 -12.86
CA LEU A 4 -0.57 11.96 -12.00
C LEU A 4 -1.01 12.69 -10.73
N LYS A 5 -0.09 13.42 -10.10
CA LYS A 5 -0.37 14.20 -8.89
C LYS A 5 -1.43 15.27 -9.17
N ASP A 6 -1.34 15.93 -10.33
CA ASP A 6 -2.29 16.98 -10.70
C ASP A 6 -3.67 16.39 -11.03
N ARG A 7 -3.75 15.26 -11.74
CA ARG A 7 -5.02 14.54 -11.97
C ARG A 7 -5.69 14.09 -10.67
N LEU A 8 -4.90 13.63 -9.70
CA LEU A 8 -5.43 13.21 -8.40
C LEU A 8 -5.94 14.41 -7.60
N LYS A 9 -5.22 15.54 -7.62
CA LYS A 9 -5.69 16.80 -7.02
C LYS A 9 -7.00 17.30 -7.67
N GLN A 10 -7.11 17.24 -9.00
CA GLN A 10 -8.35 17.61 -9.72
C GLN A 10 -9.54 16.75 -9.30
N ARG A 11 -9.31 15.48 -8.94
CA ARG A 11 -10.33 14.57 -8.39
C ARG A 11 -10.59 14.77 -6.89
N GLY A 12 -9.96 15.77 -6.26
CA GLY A 12 -10.13 16.06 -4.83
C GLY A 12 -9.22 15.24 -3.91
N TYR A 13 -8.30 14.44 -4.42
CA TYR A 13 -7.39 13.66 -3.58
C TYR A 13 -6.22 14.53 -3.09
N HIS A 14 -6.05 14.59 -1.77
CA HIS A 14 -4.88 15.19 -1.13
C HIS A 14 -3.85 14.11 -0.76
N LEU A 15 -2.79 13.99 -1.57
CA LEU A 15 -1.71 13.04 -1.30
C LEU A 15 -0.78 13.57 -0.21
N TRP A 16 -0.97 13.12 1.02
CA TRP A 16 -0.03 13.39 2.10
C TRP A 16 1.26 12.58 1.89
N THR A 17 2.39 13.28 1.81
CA THR A 17 3.72 12.69 1.75
C THR A 17 4.54 13.21 2.92
N PRO A 18 5.19 12.34 3.71
CA PRO A 18 6.03 12.77 4.82
C PRO A 18 7.25 13.52 4.29
N LEU A 19 7.65 14.57 5.01
CA LEU A 19 8.87 15.30 4.74
C LEU A 19 10.08 14.55 5.30
N ARG A 20 11.24 14.73 4.67
CA ARG A 20 12.51 14.18 5.18
C ARG A 20 12.85 14.85 6.51
N GLN A 21 13.47 14.11 7.42
CA GLN A 21 13.77 14.62 8.78
C GLN A 21 14.66 15.87 8.79
N ASN A 22 15.48 16.08 7.75
CA ASN A 22 16.33 17.25 7.60
C ASN A 22 15.60 18.50 7.06
N MET A 23 14.28 18.43 6.80
CA MET A 23 13.48 19.58 6.39
C MET A 23 12.92 20.29 7.63
N GLY A 24 13.03 21.63 7.68
CA GLY A 24 12.74 22.43 8.88
C GLY A 24 11.30 22.32 9.42
N SER A 25 10.33 21.92 8.60
CA SER A 25 8.93 21.73 9.01
C SER A 25 8.53 20.25 9.19
N ALA A 26 9.49 19.31 9.15
CA ALA A 26 9.20 17.89 9.21
C ALA A 26 8.49 17.48 10.51
N SER A 27 8.88 18.03 11.67
CA SER A 27 8.23 17.72 12.96
C SER A 27 6.78 18.20 13.05
N GLN A 28 6.44 19.29 12.36
CA GLN A 28 5.09 19.86 12.34
C GLN A 28 4.18 19.18 11.30
N HIS A 29 4.74 18.84 10.13
CA HIS A 29 4.01 18.21 9.04
C HIS A 29 3.86 16.69 9.22
N ASN A 30 4.87 16.03 9.78
CA ASN A 30 4.89 14.58 9.95
C ASN A 30 4.10 14.18 11.19
N ASN A 31 2.82 13.91 11.01
CA ASN A 31 2.00 13.31 12.06
C ASN A 31 2.45 11.84 12.31
N TRP A 32 2.85 11.54 13.55
CA TRP A 32 3.34 10.22 13.94
C TRP A 32 2.30 9.11 13.73
N ARG A 33 1.01 9.39 13.92
CA ARG A 33 -0.07 8.42 13.74
C ARG A 33 -0.25 8.09 12.26
N LEU A 34 -0.16 9.09 11.37
CA LEU A 34 -0.18 8.87 9.93
C LEU A 34 1.04 8.08 9.46
N LEU A 35 2.22 8.36 10.01
CA LEU A 35 3.44 7.58 9.74
C LEU A 35 3.28 6.12 10.16
N ALA A 36 2.72 5.85 11.34
CA ALA A 36 2.49 4.50 11.83
C ALA A 36 1.53 3.74 10.91
N MET A 37 0.38 4.33 10.57
CA MET A 37 -0.59 3.73 9.63
C MET A 37 0.03 3.46 8.26
N ARG A 38 0.79 4.43 7.73
CA ARG A 38 1.50 4.28 6.46
C ARG A 38 2.47 3.11 6.51
N ARG A 39 3.30 3.01 7.56
CA ARG A 39 4.26 1.93 7.73
C ARG A 39 3.56 0.58 7.77
N THR A 40 2.45 0.45 8.50
CA THR A 40 1.65 -0.78 8.51
C THR A 40 1.20 -1.16 7.11
N ILE A 41 0.64 -0.23 6.35
CA ILE A 41 0.19 -0.49 4.96
C ILE A 41 1.36 -0.93 4.09
N GLU A 42 2.47 -0.19 4.10
CA GLU A 42 3.67 -0.50 3.31
C GLU A 42 4.26 -1.87 3.65
N THR A 43 4.34 -2.22 4.95
CA THR A 43 4.79 -3.54 5.40
C THR A 43 3.87 -4.65 4.89
N ARG A 44 2.55 -4.48 4.98
CA ARG A 44 1.58 -5.48 4.50
C ARG A 44 1.70 -5.70 3.00
N PHE A 45 1.81 -4.64 2.20
CA PHE A 45 2.05 -4.77 0.76
C PHE A 45 3.39 -5.44 0.47
N SER A 46 4.45 -5.09 1.19
CA SER A 46 5.77 -5.73 1.01
C SER A 46 5.73 -7.23 1.30
N GLU A 47 5.02 -7.67 2.36
CA GLU A 47 4.82 -9.08 2.68
C GLU A 47 4.05 -9.79 1.55
N LEU A 48 2.96 -9.19 1.07
CA LEU A 48 2.15 -9.76 -0.01
C LEU A 48 2.94 -9.89 -1.32
N CYS A 49 3.80 -8.91 -1.64
CA CYS A 49 4.72 -9.01 -2.77
C CYS A 49 5.73 -10.14 -2.57
N ALA A 50 6.38 -10.22 -1.41
CA ALA A 50 7.43 -11.20 -1.14
C ALA A 50 6.93 -12.65 -1.09
N LEU A 51 5.71 -12.87 -0.60
CA LEU A 51 5.16 -14.22 -0.40
C LEU A 51 4.34 -14.72 -1.59
N PHE A 52 3.73 -13.82 -2.37
CA PHE A 52 2.74 -14.20 -3.37
C PHE A 52 2.96 -13.59 -4.75
N ASP A 53 4.02 -12.80 -4.94
CA ASP A 53 4.27 -12.04 -6.16
C ASP A 53 3.04 -11.22 -6.59
N MET A 54 2.39 -10.53 -5.63
CA MET A 54 1.09 -9.89 -5.89
C MET A 54 1.09 -8.83 -7.00
N GLU A 55 2.26 -8.27 -7.33
CA GLU A 55 2.42 -7.32 -8.45
C GLU A 55 2.48 -8.04 -9.82
N HIS A 56 2.77 -9.34 -9.81
CA HIS A 56 2.96 -10.20 -10.98
C HIS A 56 1.98 -11.39 -10.93
N THR A 57 0.68 -11.12 -10.85
CA THR A 57 -0.36 -12.16 -10.75
C THR A 57 -0.51 -13.05 -12.00
N PHE A 58 0.10 -12.68 -13.13
CA PHE A 58 -0.01 -13.35 -14.44
C PHE A 58 -1.44 -13.61 -14.95
N ALA A 59 -2.44 -12.95 -14.36
CA ALA A 59 -3.83 -13.12 -14.76
C ALA A 59 -4.09 -12.50 -16.14
N ARG A 60 -4.74 -13.27 -17.02
CA ARG A 60 -5.01 -12.87 -18.41
C ARG A 60 -6.35 -12.13 -18.62
N GLY A 61 -7.03 -11.78 -17.53
CA GLY A 61 -8.32 -11.08 -17.57
C GLY A 61 -8.77 -10.64 -16.17
N ILE A 62 -9.75 -9.73 -16.11
CA ILE A 62 -10.21 -9.11 -14.87
C ILE A 62 -10.73 -10.14 -13.87
N VAL A 63 -11.51 -11.13 -14.32
CA VAL A 63 -12.04 -12.20 -13.45
C VAL A 63 -10.91 -13.02 -12.85
N GLY A 64 -9.90 -13.37 -13.65
CA GLY A 64 -8.73 -14.10 -13.17
C GLY A 64 -7.87 -13.27 -12.21
N LEU A 65 -7.75 -11.96 -12.45
CA LEU A 65 -7.02 -11.05 -11.57
C LEU A 65 -7.73 -10.93 -10.23
N GLN A 66 -9.04 -10.75 -10.24
CA GLN A 66 -9.88 -10.72 -9.04
C GLN A 66 -9.72 -12.02 -8.25
N LEU A 67 -9.91 -13.18 -8.88
CA LEU A 67 -9.77 -14.47 -8.22
C LEU A 67 -8.37 -14.65 -7.60
N ARG A 68 -7.32 -14.24 -8.31
CA ARG A 68 -5.94 -14.34 -7.82
C ARG A 68 -5.72 -13.46 -6.59
N ILE A 69 -6.25 -12.23 -6.59
CA ILE A 69 -6.18 -11.33 -5.43
C ILE A 69 -6.95 -11.92 -4.25
N GLU A 70 -8.15 -12.45 -4.47
CA GLU A 70 -8.96 -13.09 -3.43
C GLU A 70 -8.24 -14.28 -2.80
N GLN A 71 -7.61 -15.13 -3.60
CA GLN A 71 -6.80 -16.26 -3.12
C GLN A 71 -5.60 -15.79 -2.28
N ILE A 72 -4.86 -14.80 -2.75
CA ILE A 72 -3.70 -14.24 -2.03
C ILE A 72 -4.14 -13.71 -0.65
N LEU A 73 -5.21 -12.92 -0.62
CA LEU A 73 -5.73 -12.34 0.62
C LEU A 73 -6.26 -13.43 1.57
N LEU A 74 -6.95 -14.46 1.05
CA LEU A 74 -7.42 -15.57 1.86
C LEU A 74 -6.24 -16.31 2.50
N THR A 75 -5.25 -16.74 1.71
CA THR A 75 -4.08 -17.47 2.22
C THR A 75 -3.30 -16.64 3.23
N TYR A 76 -3.10 -15.34 2.94
CA TYR A 76 -2.45 -14.42 3.87
C TYR A 76 -3.19 -14.35 5.21
N ASN A 77 -4.51 -14.21 5.21
CA ASN A 77 -5.29 -14.17 6.45
C ASN A 77 -5.28 -15.51 7.19
N LEU A 78 -5.35 -16.64 6.48
CA LEU A 78 -5.27 -17.97 7.08
C LEU A 78 -3.94 -18.23 7.79
N SER A 79 -2.82 -17.73 7.26
CA SER A 79 -1.52 -17.88 7.93
C SER A 79 -1.45 -17.25 9.33
N TYR A 80 -2.30 -16.26 9.63
CA TYR A 80 -2.41 -15.71 10.99
C TYR A 80 -3.17 -16.65 11.94
N PHE A 81 -4.02 -17.53 11.44
CA PHE A 81 -4.72 -18.51 12.26
C PHE A 81 -3.88 -19.76 12.51
N GLU A 82 -2.97 -20.12 11.60
CA GLU A 82 -2.09 -21.29 11.76
C GLU A 82 -0.83 -21.02 12.61
N LEU A 83 -0.46 -19.74 12.79
CA LEU A 83 0.71 -19.32 13.57
C LEU A 83 0.36 -18.78 14.97
N ASN A 84 -0.91 -18.87 15.37
CA ASN A 84 -1.42 -18.57 16.72
C ASN A 84 -1.97 -19.85 17.37
#